data_AF-A0A943G0E0-F1
#
_entry.id   AF-A0A943G0E0-F1
#
_cell.length_a   1.000
_cell.length_b   1.000
_cell.length_c   1.000
_cell.angle_alpha   90.00
_cell.angle_beta   90.00
_cell.angle_gamma   90.00
#
_symmetry.space_group_name_H-M   'P 1'
#
loop_
_entity.id
_entity.type
_entity.pdbx_description
1 polymer ?
#
loop_
_entity_poly.entity_id
_entity_poly.type
_entity_poly.pdbx_seq_one_letter_code
_entity_poly.pdbx_strand_id
1 'polypeptide(L)'
;MYYKLLKNNISKLNPTITSNFLNDKGINVNMDEAILLTNLAKENWETLFNKKYDDVFKIIKENISEVKYEKLLALYLEMINQYL
;
A
#
# COMPACT_ATOMS: atom_id res chain seq x y z
N MET A 1 17.83 -13.08 5.16
CA MET A 1 18.25 -12.51 3.86
C MET A 1 17.08 -11.86 3.12
N TYR A 2 15.93 -12.52 3.03
CA TYR A 2 14.70 -12.02 2.39
C TYR A 2 14.16 -10.68 2.95
N TYR A 3 14.03 -10.56 4.29
CA TYR A 3 13.60 -9.31 4.95
C TYR A 3 14.49 -8.10 4.63
N LYS A 4 15.81 -8.30 4.48
CA LYS A 4 16.75 -7.22 4.15
C LYS A 4 16.59 -6.73 2.71
N LEU A 5 16.26 -7.64 1.78
CA LEU A 5 15.96 -7.30 0.39
C LEU A 5 14.63 -6.57 0.28
N LEU A 6 13.58 -7.04 0.95
CA LEU A 6 12.28 -6.38 1.02
C LEU A 6 12.40 -4.96 1.58
N LYS A 7 13.03 -4.81 2.75
CA LYS A 7 13.26 -3.50 3.37
C LYS A 7 13.99 -2.54 2.44
N ASN A 8 15.03 -3.00 1.75
CA ASN A 8 15.79 -2.16 0.81
C ASN A 8 14.95 -1.72 -0.39
N ASN A 9 14.08 -2.59 -0.92
CA ASN A 9 13.23 -2.27 -2.06
C ASN A 9 12.06 -1.36 -1.67
N ILE A 10 11.42 -1.63 -0.53
CA ILE A 10 10.35 -0.77 0.03
C ILE A 10 10.89 0.61 0.37
N SER A 11 12.12 0.73 0.87
CA SER A 11 12.73 2.03 1.15
C SER A 11 12.87 2.90 -0.11
N LYS A 12 13.02 2.28 -1.29
CA LYS A 12 13.09 2.95 -2.60
C LYS A 12 11.73 3.31 -3.20
N LEU A 13 10.62 2.82 -2.63
CA LEU A 13 9.28 3.21 -3.07
C LEU A 13 9.17 4.73 -3.01
N ASN A 14 8.56 5.35 -3.99
CA ASN A 14 8.31 6.79 -3.96
C ASN A 14 6.85 7.07 -4.33
N PRO A 15 6.31 8.23 -3.95
CA PRO A 15 4.90 8.56 -4.18
C PRO A 15 4.50 8.49 -5.65
N THR A 16 5.41 8.80 -6.57
CA THR A 16 5.17 8.70 -8.02
C THR A 16 4.99 7.26 -8.48
N ILE A 17 5.83 6.33 -8.02
CA ILE A 17 5.72 4.90 -8.32
C ILE A 17 4.41 4.36 -7.75
N THR A 18 4.08 4.72 -6.52
CA THR A 18 2.83 4.31 -5.85
C THR A 18 1.61 4.84 -6.60
N SER A 19 1.61 6.12 -6.98
CA SER A 19 0.52 6.72 -7.75
C SER A 19 0.34 6.02 -9.10
N ASN A 20 1.43 5.84 -9.86
CA ASN A 20 1.37 5.18 -11.16
C ASN A 20 0.82 3.74 -11.05
N PHE A 21 1.32 2.95 -10.09
CA PHE A 21 0.84 1.60 -9.87
C PHE A 21 -0.66 1.55 -9.52
N LEU A 22 -1.13 2.46 -8.67
CA LEU A 22 -2.54 2.52 -8.28
C LEU A 22 -3.43 2.99 -9.43
N ASN A 23 -2.98 3.97 -10.20
CA ASN A 23 -3.67 4.46 -11.40
C ASN A 23 -3.81 3.34 -12.45
N ASP A 24 -2.74 2.56 -12.68
CA ASP A 24 -2.76 1.40 -13.59
C ASP A 24 -3.76 0.32 -13.15
N LYS A 25 -4.06 0.25 -11.84
CA LYS A 25 -5.07 -0.64 -11.24
C LYS A 25 -6.46 0.01 -11.13
N GLY A 26 -6.66 1.21 -11.68
CA GLY A 26 -7.95 1.91 -11.67
C GLY A 26 -8.29 2.57 -10.33
N ILE A 27 -7.29 2.84 -9.51
CA ILE A 27 -7.38 3.54 -8.22
C ILE A 27 -6.70 4.91 -8.38
N ASN A 28 -7.48 5.90 -8.80
CA ASN A 28 -6.95 7.24 -9.03
C ASN A 28 -6.67 7.95 -7.71
N VAL A 29 -5.40 8.03 -7.33
CA VAL A 29 -4.94 8.75 -6.13
C VAL A 29 -4.32 10.08 -6.49
N ASN A 30 -4.58 11.11 -5.71
CA ASN A 30 -3.85 12.38 -5.80
C ASN A 30 -2.45 12.23 -5.19
N MET A 31 -1.61 13.27 -5.33
CA MET A 31 -0.24 13.20 -4.86
C MET A 31 -0.13 13.08 -3.33
N ASP A 32 -1.00 13.75 -2.58
CA ASP A 32 -1.01 13.70 -1.11
C ASP A 32 -1.41 12.31 -0.58
N GLU A 33 -2.45 11.71 -1.17
CA GLU A 33 -2.87 10.32 -0.93
C GLU A 33 -1.74 9.35 -1.29
N ALA A 34 -1.06 9.56 -2.42
CA ALA A 34 0.06 8.72 -2.83
C ALA A 34 1.27 8.84 -1.87
N ILE A 35 1.55 10.04 -1.34
CA ILE A 35 2.58 10.25 -0.32
C ILE A 35 2.21 9.49 0.95
N LEU A 36 0.97 9.65 1.42
CA LEU A 36 0.48 8.98 2.62
C LEU A 36 0.55 7.45 2.49
N LEU A 37 0.05 6.89 1.40
CA LEU A 37 0.08 5.45 1.14
C LEU A 37 1.52 4.93 1.03
N THR A 38 2.41 5.69 0.40
CA THR A 38 3.84 5.32 0.30
C THR A 38 4.51 5.27 1.67
N ASN A 39 4.28 6.27 2.51
CA ASN A 39 4.87 6.34 3.84
C ASN A 39 4.30 5.24 4.75
N LEU A 40 2.99 5.03 4.74
CA LEU A 40 2.35 3.94 5.49
C LEU A 40 2.87 2.57 5.06
N ALA A 41 3.01 2.34 3.75
CA ALA A 41 3.57 1.10 3.22
C ALA A 41 5.03 0.89 3.66
N LYS A 42 5.83 1.97 3.71
CA LYS A 42 7.22 1.91 4.17
C LYS A 42 7.37 1.64 5.65
N GLU A 43 6.55 2.28 6.47
CA GLU A 43 6.62 2.17 7.93
C GLU A 43 6.05 0.83 8.42
N ASN A 44 4.98 0.37 7.78
CA ASN A 44 4.21 -0.80 8.22
C ASN A 44 4.43 -2.04 7.35
N TRP A 45 5.49 -2.08 6.53
CA TRP A 45 5.70 -3.17 5.59
C TRP A 45 5.76 -4.55 6.24
N GLU A 46 6.35 -4.68 7.43
CA GLU A 46 6.40 -5.96 8.16
C GLU A 46 5.00 -6.40 8.59
N THR A 47 4.18 -5.45 9.05
CA THR A 47 2.79 -5.67 9.45
C THR A 47 1.94 -6.10 8.25
N LEU A 48 2.09 -5.40 7.12
CA LEU A 48 1.42 -5.71 5.85
C LEU A 48 1.88 -7.06 5.28
N PHE A 49 3.16 -7.40 5.40
CA PHE A 49 3.71 -8.67 4.94
C PHE A 49 3.19 -9.86 5.77
N ASN A 50 3.05 -9.67 7.09
CA ASN A 50 2.54 -10.70 8.01
C ASN A 50 1.01 -10.79 8.05
N LYS A 51 0.30 -10.20 7.08
CA LYS A 51 -1.16 -10.22 6.95
C LYS A 51 -1.90 -9.61 8.17
N LYS A 52 -1.26 -8.71 8.93
CA LYS A 52 -1.85 -8.01 10.09
C LYS A 52 -2.30 -6.59 9.74
N TYR A 53 -2.99 -6.45 8.61
CA TYR A 53 -3.18 -5.15 7.95
C TYR A 53 -4.32 -4.29 8.50
N ASP A 54 -5.13 -4.80 9.42
CA ASP A 54 -6.32 -4.11 9.93
C ASP A 54 -6.03 -2.68 10.41
N ASP A 55 -5.00 -2.49 11.23
CA ASP A 55 -4.70 -1.18 11.80
C ASP A 55 -4.13 -0.19 10.76
N VAL A 56 -3.37 -0.69 9.78
CA VAL A 56 -2.86 0.13 8.68
C VAL A 56 -4.02 0.59 7.79
N PHE A 57 -4.95 -0.31 7.48
CA PHE A 57 -6.10 0.01 6.64
C PHE A 57 -7.14 0.88 7.34
N LYS A 58 -7.25 0.85 8.68
CA LYS A 58 -8.06 1.85 9.42
C LYS A 58 -7.56 3.26 9.17
N ILE A 59 -6.25 3.48 9.27
CA ILE A 59 -5.63 4.80 8.99
C ILE A 59 -5.92 5.22 7.56
N ILE A 60 -5.77 4.30 6.60
CA ILE A 60 -6.07 4.59 5.18
C ILE A 60 -7.53 5.00 5.00
N LYS A 61 -8.48 4.27 5.62
CA LYS A 61 -9.92 4.54 5.52
C LYS A 61 -10.30 5.96 5.97
N GLU A 62 -9.60 6.51 6.96
CA GLU A 62 -9.85 7.87 7.45
C GLU A 62 -9.28 8.97 6.54
N ASN A 63 -8.35 8.62 5.64
CA ASN A 63 -7.59 9.59 4.84
C ASN A 63 -7.90 9.56 3.33
N ILE A 64 -8.64 8.55 2.84
CA ILE A 64 -9.02 8.45 1.42
C ILE A 64 -10.53 8.18 1.28
N SER A 65 -11.07 8.42 0.09
CA SER A 65 -12.50 8.13 -0.15
C SER A 65 -12.82 6.64 -0.05
N GLU A 66 -14.04 6.33 0.41
CA GLU A 66 -14.50 4.95 0.63
C GLU A 66 -14.36 4.07 -0.62
N VAL A 67 -14.71 4.59 -1.79
CA VAL A 67 -14.56 3.89 -3.08
C VAL A 67 -13.10 3.52 -3.38
N LYS A 68 -12.14 4.41 -3.08
CA LYS A 68 -10.71 4.13 -3.28
C LYS A 68 -10.21 3.12 -2.25
N TYR A 69 -10.66 3.25 -1.01
CA TYR A 69 -10.36 2.33 0.07
C TYR A 69 -10.77 0.90 -0.24
N GLU A 70 -12.00 0.67 -0.68
CA GLU A 70 -12.49 -0.66 -1.02
C GLU A 70 -11.67 -1.30 -2.14
N LYS A 71 -11.37 -0.53 -3.20
CA LYS A 71 -10.52 -1.00 -4.31
C LYS A 71 -9.10 -1.32 -3.85
N LEU A 72 -8.53 -0.48 -2.99
CA LEU A 72 -7.17 -0.68 -2.45
C LEU A 72 -7.11 -1.95 -1.60
N LEU A 73 -8.12 -2.16 -0.74
CA LEU A 73 -8.22 -3.35 0.09
C LEU A 73 -8.37 -4.61 -0.76
N ALA A 74 -9.26 -4.57 -1.76
CA ALA A 74 -9.42 -5.68 -2.69
C ALA A 74 -8.11 -6.02 -3.42
N LEU A 75 -7.41 -5.00 -3.94
CA LEU A 75 -6.12 -5.17 -4.60
C LEU A 75 -5.07 -5.77 -3.66
N TYR A 76 -5.01 -5.30 -2.42
CA TYR A 76 -4.08 -5.83 -1.42
C TYR A 76 -4.36 -7.31 -1.10
N LEU A 77 -5.62 -7.67 -0.87
CA LEU A 77 -6.02 -9.05 -0.61
C LEU A 77 -5.74 -9.98 -1.80
N GLU A 78 -5.99 -9.51 -3.02
CA GLU A 78 -5.66 -10.23 -4.24
C GLU A 78 -4.16 -10.50 -4.34
N MET A 79 -3.34 -9.47 -4.16
CA MET A 79 -1.87 -9.58 -4.25
C MET A 79 -1.31 -10.50 -3.16
N ILE A 80 -1.83 -10.45 -1.94
CA ILE A 80 -1.40 -11.38 -0.89
C ILE A 80 -1.75 -12.82 -1.24
N ASN A 81 -2.97 -13.09 -1.71
CA ASN A 81 -3.35 -14.45 -2.08
C ASN A 81 -2.53 -14.99 -3.27
N GLN A 82 -2.08 -14.12 -4.17
CA GLN A 82 -1.28 -14.51 -5.34
C GLN A 82 0.21 -14.72 -5.02
N TYR A 83 0.79 -13.92 -4.12
CA TYR A 83 2.24 -13.86 -3.93
C TYR A 83 2.72 -14.32 -2.54
N LEU A 84 1.83 -14.58 -1.57
CA LEU A 84 2.13 -14.90 -0.16
C LEU A 84 1.32 -16.08 0.41
#